data_AF-J9CPV6-F1
#
_entry.id   AF-J9CPV6-F1
#
_cell.length_a   1.000
_cell.length_b   1.000
_cell.length_c   1.000
_cell.angle_alpha   90.00
_cell.angle_beta   90.00
_cell.angle_gamma   90.00
#
_symmetry.space_group_name_H-M   'P 1'
#
loop_
_entity.id
_entity.type
_entity.pdbx_description
1 polymer ?
#
loop_
_entity_poly.entity_id
_entity_poly.type
_entity_poly.pdbx_seq_one_letter_code
_entity_poly.pdbx_strand_id
1 'polypeptide(L)' 'MIGDEFNQLERALNDEIPVSVRINRSKGINAPKGGSPVAWCDSGYYLPERLSFTFDPIFHAGGYYV' A
#
# COMPACT_ATOMS: atom_id res chain seq x y z
N MET A 1 29.10 9.43 0.96
CA MET A 1 28.27 10.60 1.33
C MET A 1 27.18 10.70 0.28
N ILE A 2 25.92 10.82 0.70
CA ILE A 2 24.69 10.70 -0.11
C ILE A 2 24.51 11.96 -0.99
N GLY A 3 25.51 12.35 -1.77
CA GLY A 3 25.58 13.66 -2.46
C GLY A 3 24.43 13.87 -3.45
N ASP A 4 24.38 13.06 -4.49
CA ASP A 4 23.35 13.16 -5.55
C ASP A 4 22.00 12.57 -5.13
N GLU A 5 22.01 11.69 -4.12
CA GLU A 5 20.81 11.03 -3.58
C GLU A 5 20.09 11.90 -2.54
N PHE A 6 20.73 12.92 -1.96
CA PHE A 6 20.12 13.79 -0.95
C PHE A 6 18.89 14.52 -1.51
N ASN A 7 19.00 15.10 -2.69
CA ASN A 7 17.88 15.80 -3.34
C ASN A 7 16.72 14.85 -3.66
N GLN A 8 17.01 13.58 -3.96
CA GLN A 8 15.98 12.57 -4.23
C GLN A 8 15.26 12.16 -2.93
N LEU A 9 16.02 11.99 -1.85
CA LEU A 9 15.48 11.73 -0.52
C LEU A 9 14.63 12.90 -0.02
N GLU A 10 15.12 14.14 -0.13
CA GLU A 10 14.37 15.34 0.27
C GLU A 10 13.03 15.43 -0.48
N ARG A 11 13.02 15.17 -1.79
CA ARG A 11 11.77 15.10 -2.57
C ARG A 11 10.84 14.00 -2.07
N ALA A 12 11.34 12.79 -1.90
CA ALA A 12 10.54 11.65 -1.43
C ALA A 12 9.93 11.88 -0.03
N LEU A 13 10.59 12.65 0.83
CA LEU A 13 10.07 13.03 2.14
C LEU A 13 8.96 14.07 2.07
N ASN A 14 8.89 14.86 0.99
CA ASN A 14 7.88 15.91 0.79
C ASN A 14 6.73 15.47 -0.14
N ASP A 15 6.90 14.42 -0.92
CA ASP A 15 5.87 13.85 -1.77
C ASP A 15 4.76 13.16 -0.97
N GLU A 16 3.63 12.92 -1.64
CA GLU A 16 2.51 12.20 -1.04
C GLU A 16 2.93 10.77 -0.65
N ILE A 17 2.60 10.38 0.58
CA ILE A 17 2.97 9.06 1.12
C ILE A 17 2.07 8.00 0.47
N PRO A 18 2.64 7.03 -0.26
CA PRO A 18 1.86 5.95 -0.83
C PRO A 18 1.27 5.07 0.27
N VAL A 19 0.08 4.54 0.04
CA VAL A 19 -0.56 3.53 0.91
C VAL A 19 -0.58 2.19 0.20
N SER A 20 -0.27 1.13 0.94
CA SER A 20 -0.36 -0.24 0.45
C SER A 20 -1.22 -1.09 1.35
N VAL A 21 -1.76 -2.18 0.81
CA VAL A 21 -2.42 -3.24 1.58
C VAL A 21 -1.80 -4.59 1.28
N ARG A 22 -1.80 -5.50 2.26
CA ARG A 22 -1.46 -6.90 2.09
C ARG A 22 -2.69 -7.78 2.26
N ILE A 23 -3.05 -8.54 1.23
CA ILE A 23 -4.23 -9.39 1.22
C ILE A 23 -4.01 -10.65 2.05
N ASN A 24 -5.01 -11.02 2.85
CA ASN A 24 -5.05 -12.30 3.50
C ASN A 24 -5.56 -13.39 2.54
N ARG A 25 -4.63 -14.13 1.93
CA ARG A 25 -4.96 -15.18 0.95
C ARG A 25 -5.91 -16.26 1.48
N SER A 26 -5.88 -16.54 2.79
CA SER A 26 -6.77 -17.54 3.39
C SER A 26 -8.25 -17.13 3.41
N LYS A 27 -8.54 -15.83 3.21
CA LYS A 27 -9.90 -15.28 3.20
C LYS A 27 -10.53 -15.21 1.80
N GLY A 28 -9.78 -15.57 0.75
CA GLY A 28 -10.30 -15.57 -0.63
C GLY A 28 -10.72 -14.19 -1.15
N ILE A 29 -10.15 -13.12 -0.60
CA ILE A 29 -10.43 -11.74 -1.03
C ILE A 29 -9.65 -11.42 -2.31
N ASN A 30 -10.31 -10.73 -3.24
CA ASN A 30 -9.70 -10.30 -4.51
C ASN A 30 -8.70 -9.16 -4.32
N ALA A 31 -7.81 -8.99 -5.29
CA ALA A 31 -6.95 -7.82 -5.38
C ALA A 31 -7.75 -6.51 -5.39
N PRO A 32 -7.26 -5.44 -4.73
CA PRO A 32 -7.92 -4.14 -4.77
C PRO A 32 -8.00 -3.64 -6.21
N LYS A 33 -9.16 -3.11 -6.60
CA LYS A 33 -9.36 -2.56 -7.95
C LYS A 33 -8.46 -1.33 -8.15
N GLY A 34 -7.76 -1.29 -9.28
CA GLY A 34 -6.84 -0.20 -9.61
C GLY A 34 -5.56 -0.18 -8.77
N GLY A 35 -5.34 -1.18 -7.91
CA GLY A 35 -4.11 -1.31 -7.15
C GLY A 35 -2.97 -1.87 -8.00
N SER A 36 -1.76 -1.37 -7.78
CA SER A 36 -0.54 -1.83 -8.43
C SER A 36 0.22 -2.80 -7.52
N PRO A 37 0.78 -3.91 -8.03
CA PRO A 37 1.47 -4.89 -7.20
C PRO A 37 2.73 -4.31 -6.53
N VAL A 38 2.97 -4.69 -5.28
CA VAL A 38 4.23 -4.42 -4.58
C VAL A 38 5.27 -5.43 -5.06
N ALA A 39 6.35 -4.95 -5.68
CA ALA A 39 7.31 -5.82 -6.39
C ALA A 39 7.95 -6.92 -5.54
N TRP A 40 8.09 -6.69 -4.23
CA TRP A 40 8.68 -7.64 -3.28
C TRP A 40 7.64 -8.37 -2.41
N CYS A 41 6.35 -8.21 -2.68
CA CYS A 41 5.29 -8.88 -1.93
C CYS A 41 4.16 -9.33 -2.87
N ASP A 42 4.11 -10.63 -3.15
CA ASP A 42 3.12 -11.26 -4.03
C ASP A 42 1.64 -11.09 -3.59
N SER A 43 1.39 -10.62 -2.37
CA SER A 43 0.04 -10.31 -1.85
C SER A 43 -0.13 -8.83 -1.51
N GLY A 44 0.88 -8.00 -1.81
CA GLY A 44 0.91 -6.57 -1.53
C GLY A 44 0.48 -5.75 -2.75
N TYR A 45 -0.30 -4.70 -2.51
CA TYR A 45 -0.79 -3.79 -3.53
C TYR A 45 -0.73 -2.35 -3.04
N TYR A 46 -0.14 -1.44 -3.82
CA TYR A 46 -0.30 0.00 -3.65
C TYR A 46 -1.71 0.42 -4.09
N LEU A 47 -2.36 1.27 -3.31
CA LEU A 47 -3.66 1.84 -3.66
C LEU A 47 -3.47 3.15 -4.45
N PRO A 48 -4.36 3.47 -5.41
CA PRO A 48 -4.29 4.71 -6.17
C PRO A 48 -4.56 5.96 -5.30
N GLU A 49 -5.22 5.78 -4.15
CA GLU A 49 -5.49 6.84 -3.18
C GLU A 49 -5.64 6.24 -1.78
N ARG A 50 -5.52 7.08 -0.74
CA ARG A 50 -5.71 6.67 0.65
C ARG A 50 -7.20 6.57 1.00
N LEU A 51 -7.70 5.34 1.07
CA LEU A 51 -9.06 5.05 1.51
C LEU A 51 -9.23 5.18 3.04
N SER A 52 -10.47 5.28 3.50
CA SER A 52 -10.83 5.21 4.93
C SER A 52 -11.05 3.75 5.34
N PHE A 53 -10.15 3.22 6.17
CA PHE A 53 -10.20 1.83 6.63
C PHE A 53 -11.10 1.61 7.85
N THR A 54 -11.38 2.68 8.61
CA THR A 54 -12.07 2.60 9.90
C THR A 54 -13.45 1.95 9.83
N PHE A 55 -14.13 2.05 8.70
CA PHE A 55 -15.49 1.51 8.51
C PHE A 55 -15.57 0.42 7.43
N ASP A 56 -14.44 -0.11 6.97
CA ASP A 56 -14.44 -1.18 5.96
C ASP A 56 -14.67 -2.55 6.65
N PRO A 57 -15.80 -3.24 6.38
CA PRO A 57 -16.06 -4.55 6.96
C PRO A 57 -15.02 -5.62 6.58
N ILE A 58 -14.41 -5.51 5.40
CA ILE A 58 -13.39 -6.45 4.94
C ILE A 58 -12.10 -6.28 5.75
N PHE A 59 -11.75 -5.04 6.11
CA PHE A 59 -10.63 -4.75 7.01
C PHE A 59 -10.87 -5.40 8.39
N HIS A 60 -12.03 -5.15 8.99
CA HIS A 60 -12.39 -5.71 10.30
C HIS A 60 -12.54 -7.24 10.31
N ALA A 61 -12.88 -7.83 9.16
CA ALA A 61 -12.93 -9.28 8.98
C ALA A 61 -11.53 -9.93 8.77
N GLY A 62 -10.46 -9.12 8.74
CA GLY A 62 -9.10 -9.58 8.49
C GLY A 62 -8.86 -10.03 7.04
N GLY A 63 -9.60 -9.45 6.08
CA GLY A 63 -9.44 -9.72 4.65
C GLY A 63 -8.16 -9.13 4.07
N TYR A 64 -7.65 -8.05 4.66
CA TYR A 64 -6.37 -7.44 4.32
C TYR A 64 -5.81 -6.67 5.52
N TYR A 65 -4.55 -6.24 5.39
CA TYR A 65 -3.82 -5.40 6.35
C TYR A 65 -3.31 -4.16 5.62
N VAL A 66 -3.29 -3.01 6.30
CA VAL A 66 -2.73 -1.73 5.81
C VAL A 66 -1.36 -1.54 6.40
#